data_AF-A0A520CBW1-F1
#
_entry.id   AF-A0A520CBW1-F1
#
_cell.length_a   1.000
_cell.length_b   1.000
_cell.length_c   1.000
_cell.angle_alpha   90.00
_cell.angle_beta   90.00
_cell.angle_gamma   90.00
#
_symmetry.space_group_name_H-M   'P 1'
#
loop_
_entity.id
_entity.type
_entity.pdbx_description
1 polymer ?
#
loop_
_entity_poly.entity_id
_entity_poly.type
_entity_poly.pdbx_seq_one_letter_code
_entity_poly.pdbx_strand_id
1 'polypeptide(L)'
;MAALEIAYDTDVRAYATLKDANKSSWGLQPLPTWPEAVKTGPMARARAALIAAEDAVRALLARRSAAIRQARERRLALHERGAAFAPTMPMVLEPAKALPAGLFSFERDLLRGAGRH
;
A
#
# COMPACT_ATOMS: atom_id res chain seq x y z
N MET A 1 -0.06 11.38 1.51
CA MET A 1 -1.53 11.47 1.63
C MET A 1 -1.89 12.89 2.03
N ALA A 2 -1.51 13.35 3.23
CA ALA A 2 -1.76 14.73 3.68
C ALA A 2 -1.40 15.84 2.66
N ALA A 3 -0.26 15.73 1.95
CA ALA A 3 0.12 16.73 0.93
C ALA A 3 -0.84 16.80 -0.27
N LEU A 4 -1.42 15.68 -0.69
CA LEU A 4 -2.39 15.63 -1.80
C LEU A 4 -3.73 16.22 -1.34
N GLU A 5 -4.19 15.86 -0.14
CA GLU A 5 -5.41 16.39 0.47
C GLU A 5 -5.34 17.91 0.63
N ILE A 6 -4.21 18.42 1.15
CA ILE A 6 -3.99 19.87 1.28
C ILE A 6 -3.99 20.56 -0.09
N ALA A 7 -3.34 19.96 -1.10
CA ALA A 7 -3.33 20.52 -2.45
C ALA A 7 -4.73 20.55 -3.08
N TYR A 8 -5.52 19.49 -2.87
CA TYR A 8 -6.91 19.41 -3.31
C TYR A 8 -7.78 20.47 -2.65
N ASP A 9 -7.73 20.60 -1.32
CA ASP A 9 -8.47 21.62 -0.59
C ASP A 9 -8.09 23.05 -1.02
N THR A 10 -6.80 23.25 -1.32
CA THR A 10 -6.29 24.54 -1.80
C THR A 10 -6.82 24.87 -3.20
N ASP A 11 -6.87 23.89 -4.11
CA ASP A 11 -7.44 24.03 -5.45
C ASP A 11 -8.95 24.36 -5.40
N VAL A 12 -9.70 23.64 -4.56
CA VAL A 12 -11.13 23.87 -4.35
C VAL A 12 -11.40 25.28 -3.83
N ARG A 13 -10.63 25.73 -2.83
CA ARG A 13 -10.75 27.10 -2.29
C ARG A 13 -10.40 28.15 -3.34
N ALA A 14 -9.32 27.95 -4.09
CA ALA A 14 -8.93 28.87 -5.16
C ALA A 14 -10.03 28.98 -6.23
N TYR A 15 -10.64 27.86 -6.63
CA TYR A 15 -11.77 27.84 -7.56
C TYR A 15 -13.01 28.55 -7.00
N ALA A 16 -13.30 28.40 -5.71
CA ALA A 16 -14.43 29.08 -5.06
C ALA A 16 -14.26 30.61 -5.08
N THR A 17 -13.03 31.11 -4.88
CA THR A 17 -12.73 32.55 -4.82
C THR A 17 -12.77 33.29 -6.17
N LEU A 18 -12.75 32.57 -7.29
CA LEU A 18 -12.87 33.18 -8.61
C LEU A 18 -14.25 33.83 -8.78
N LYS A 19 -14.24 35.16 -9.01
CA LYS A 19 -15.43 35.96 -9.32
C LYS A 19 -15.55 36.11 -10.83
N ASP A 20 -15.81 35.00 -11.52
CA ASP A 20 -16.05 34.99 -12.96
C ASP A 20 -17.24 34.09 -13.30
N ALA A 21 -18.16 34.60 -14.14
CA ALA A 21 -19.35 33.88 -14.55
C ALA A 21 -19.00 32.66 -15.43
N ASN A 22 -17.87 32.70 -16.12
CA ASN A 22 -17.41 31.64 -17.02
C ASN A 22 -16.37 30.70 -16.37
N LYS A 23 -16.14 30.80 -15.06
CA LYS A 23 -15.11 30.00 -14.36
C LYS A 23 -15.30 28.49 -14.47
N SER A 24 -16.55 28.03 -14.56
CA SER A 24 -16.90 26.63 -14.78
C SER A 24 -16.42 26.13 -16.14
N SER A 25 -16.55 26.96 -17.18
CA SER A 25 -16.15 26.62 -18.55
C SER A 25 -14.64 26.45 -18.67
N TRP A 26 -13.84 27.31 -18.03
CA TRP A 26 -12.38 27.20 -18.07
C TRP A 26 -11.83 26.14 -17.14
N GLY A 27 -12.49 25.88 -16.00
CA GLY A 27 -12.08 24.80 -15.08
C GLY A 27 -12.06 23.41 -15.72
N LEU A 28 -12.80 23.23 -16.83
CA LEU A 28 -12.83 22.03 -17.66
C LEU A 28 -11.79 22.02 -18.80
N GLN A 29 -11.13 23.15 -19.05
CA GLN A 29 -10.16 23.31 -20.13
C GLN A 29 -8.73 23.33 -19.59
N PRO A 30 -7.72 22.93 -20.40
CA PRO A 30 -6.33 22.91 -19.96
C PRO A 30 -5.82 24.34 -19.70
N LEU A 31 -4.91 24.51 -18.72
CA LEU A 31 -4.37 25.81 -18.28
C LEU A 31 -4.03 26.83 -19.41
N PRO A 32 -3.43 26.44 -20.55
CA PRO A 32 -3.09 27.38 -21.63
C PRO A 32 -4.28 28.10 -22.28
N THR A 33 -5.49 27.59 -22.08
CA THR A 33 -6.73 28.15 -22.63
C THR A 33 -7.42 29.12 -21.68
N TRP A 34 -6.86 29.30 -20.48
CA TRP A 34 -7.47 30.14 -19.46
C TRP A 34 -7.29 31.64 -19.77
N PRO A 35 -8.28 32.48 -19.40
CA PRO A 35 -8.19 33.92 -19.57
C PRO A 35 -7.10 34.54 -18.69
N GLU A 36 -6.79 35.82 -18.95
CA GLU A 36 -5.72 36.65 -18.36
C GLU A 36 -5.06 36.09 -17.10
N ALA A 37 -3.74 35.91 -17.16
CA ALA A 37 -2.91 35.34 -16.09
C ALA A 37 -3.07 36.03 -14.72
N VAL A 38 -3.47 37.31 -14.69
CA VAL A 38 -3.68 38.07 -13.44
C VAL A 38 -4.94 37.57 -12.70
N LYS A 39 -6.02 37.24 -13.41
CA LYS A 39 -7.28 36.77 -12.81
C LYS A 39 -7.19 35.30 -12.39
N THR A 40 -6.46 34.51 -13.18
CA THR A 40 -6.40 33.06 -13.00
C THR A 40 -5.15 32.58 -12.26
N GLY A 41 -4.16 33.44 -12.03
CA GLY A 41 -2.86 33.11 -11.45
C GLY A 41 -2.90 32.37 -10.10
N PRO A 42 -3.75 32.72 -9.13
CA PRO A 42 -3.90 31.95 -7.90
C PRO A 42 -4.45 30.54 -8.15
N MET A 43 -5.46 30.39 -9.01
CA MET A 43 -6.02 29.08 -9.38
C MET A 43 -5.02 28.24 -10.16
N ALA A 44 -4.31 28.84 -11.12
CA ALA A 44 -3.31 28.15 -11.94
C ALA A 44 -2.18 27.57 -11.08
N ARG A 45 -1.73 28.30 -10.05
CA ARG A 45 -0.74 27.83 -9.08
C ARG A 45 -1.27 26.69 -8.21
N ALA A 46 -2.50 26.81 -7.70
CA ALA A 46 -3.13 25.74 -6.91
C ALA A 46 -3.29 24.46 -7.74
N ARG A 47 -3.74 24.58 -9.00
CA ARG A 47 -3.90 23.48 -9.93
C ARG A 47 -2.56 22.80 -10.27
N ALA A 48 -1.51 23.58 -10.50
CA ALA A 48 -0.17 23.04 -10.74
C ALA A 48 0.35 22.27 -9.51
N ALA A 49 0.12 22.78 -8.30
CA ALA A 49 0.49 22.10 -7.06
C ALA A 49 -0.28 20.79 -6.88
N LEU A 50 -1.58 20.75 -7.21
CA LEU A 50 -2.40 19.54 -7.19
C LEU A 50 -1.85 18.48 -8.14
N ILE A 51 -1.58 18.85 -9.40
CA ILE A 51 -1.01 17.93 -10.40
C ILE A 51 0.32 17.35 -9.93
N ALA A 52 1.21 18.20 -9.40
CA ALA A 52 2.50 17.74 -8.87
C ALA A 52 2.34 16.77 -7.69
N ALA A 53 1.35 17.00 -6.81
CA ALA A 53 1.06 16.11 -5.69
C ALA A 53 0.48 14.76 -6.17
N GLU A 54 -0.38 14.77 -7.19
CA GLU A 54 -0.87 13.54 -7.81
C GLU A 54 0.25 12.73 -8.45
N ASP A 55 1.14 13.38 -9.20
CA ASP A 55 2.27 12.74 -9.85
C ASP A 55 3.23 12.09 -8.83
N ALA A 56 3.45 12.75 -7.69
CA ALA A 56 4.23 12.18 -6.60
C ALA A 56 3.58 10.89 -6.04
N VAL A 57 2.26 10.85 -5.92
CA VAL A 57 1.53 9.64 -5.49
C VAL A 57 1.60 8.55 -6.56
N ARG A 58 1.42 8.88 -7.85
CA ARG A 58 1.57 7.93 -8.96
C ARG A 58 2.98 7.32 -8.97
N ALA A 59 4.01 8.14 -8.80
CA ALA A 59 5.40 7.69 -8.73
C ALA A 59 5.64 6.76 -7.52
N LEU A 60 5.09 7.09 -6.34
CA LEU A 60 5.17 6.24 -5.15
C LEU A 60 4.53 4.87 -5.40
N LEU A 61 3.32 4.85 -5.98
CA LEU A 61 2.62 3.61 -6.31
C LEU A 61 3.40 2.77 -7.31
N ALA A 62 3.95 3.38 -8.36
CA ALA A 62 4.78 2.69 -9.35
C ALA A 62 6.00 2.02 -8.69
N ARG A 63 6.69 2.73 -7.80
CA ARG A 63 7.84 2.21 -7.03
C ARG A 63 7.44 1.03 -6.14
N ARG A 64 6.32 1.14 -5.41
CA ARG A 64 5.82 0.05 -4.54
C ARG A 64 5.42 -1.18 -5.36
N SER A 65 4.74 -1.00 -6.48
CA SER A 65 4.37 -2.08 -7.39
C SER A 65 5.59 -2.77 -7.99
N ALA A 66 6.65 -2.03 -8.31
CA ALA A 66 7.93 -2.61 -8.73
C ALA A 66 8.59 -3.41 -7.60
N ALA A 67 8.64 -2.87 -6.39
CA ALA A 67 9.23 -3.54 -5.24
C ALA A 67 8.51 -4.87 -4.89
N ILE A 68 7.18 -4.89 -4.99
CA ILE A 68 6.38 -6.11 -4.77
C ILE A 68 6.69 -7.16 -5.83
N ARG A 69 6.78 -6.77 -7.11
CA ARG A 69 7.15 -7.69 -8.20
C ARG A 69 8.54 -8.28 -7.97
N GLN A 70 9.53 -7.44 -7.67
CA GLN A 70 10.89 -7.90 -7.36
C GLN A 70 10.95 -8.79 -6.11
N ALA A 71 10.12 -8.54 -5.09
CA ALA A 71 10.04 -9.40 -3.91
C ALA A 71 9.45 -10.77 -4.28
N ARG A 72 8.46 -10.82 -5.17
CA ARG A 72 7.88 -12.07 -5.68
C ARG A 72 8.90 -12.86 -6.52
N GLU A 73 9.58 -12.20 -7.45
CA GLU A 73 10.63 -12.81 -8.27
C GLU A 73 11.75 -13.39 -7.40
N ARG A 74 12.19 -12.66 -6.37
CA ARG A 74 13.19 -13.15 -5.39
C ARG A 74 12.71 -14.40 -4.64
N ARG A 75 11.44 -14.44 -4.22
CA ARG A 75 10.85 -15.62 -3.56
C ARG A 75 10.78 -16.82 -4.51
N LEU A 76 10.37 -16.61 -5.76
CA LEU A 76 10.33 -17.66 -6.76
C LEU A 76 11.73 -18.21 -7.06
N ALA A 77 12.72 -17.33 -7.24
CA ALA A 77 14.11 -17.75 -7.46
C ALA A 77 14.68 -18.53 -6.27
N LEU A 78 14.33 -18.17 -5.03
CA LEU A 78 14.71 -18.95 -3.83
C LEU A 78 14.01 -20.30 -3.78
N HIS A 79 12.73 -20.38 -4.16
CA HIS A 79 11.99 -21.64 -4.24
C HIS A 79 12.56 -22.55 -5.34
N GLU A 80 12.87 -22.03 -6.52
CA GLU A 80 13.51 -22.77 -7.61
C GLU A 80 14.90 -23.28 -7.20
N ARG A 81 15.70 -22.44 -6.54
CA ARG A 81 17.01 -22.86 -6.00
C ARG A 81 16.88 -23.87 -4.87
N GLY A 82 15.92 -23.71 -3.97
CA GLY A 82 15.65 -24.65 -2.89
C GLY A 82 15.09 -25.99 -3.38
N ALA A 83 14.31 -25.99 -4.46
CA ALA A 83 13.87 -27.20 -5.15
C ALA A 83 15.01 -27.89 -5.91
N ALA A 84 15.93 -27.13 -6.51
CA ALA A 84 17.13 -27.67 -7.14
C ALA A 84 18.17 -28.22 -6.14
N PHE A 85 18.21 -27.66 -4.92
CA PHE A 85 19.05 -28.13 -3.81
C PHE A 85 18.34 -29.07 -2.84
N ALA A 86 17.08 -29.46 -3.09
CA ALA A 86 16.46 -30.52 -2.31
C ALA A 86 17.25 -31.80 -2.62
N PRO A 87 18.07 -32.33 -1.67
CA PRO A 87 18.66 -33.63 -1.90
C PRO A 87 17.48 -34.57 -2.06
N THR A 88 17.46 -35.35 -3.14
CA THR A 88 16.58 -36.49 -3.31
C THR A 88 16.91 -37.49 -2.21
N MET A 89 16.51 -37.21 -0.98
CA MET A 89 16.50 -38.17 0.10
C MET A 89 15.28 -39.04 -0.18
N PRO A 90 15.44 -40.33 -0.50
CA PRO A 90 14.32 -41.24 -0.48
C PRO A 90 13.80 -41.23 0.94
N MET A 91 12.66 -40.58 1.16
CA MET A 91 11.96 -40.58 2.42
C MET A 91 11.39 -41.99 2.60
N VAL A 92 12.23 -42.92 3.07
CA VAL A 92 11.78 -44.21 3.57
C VAL A 92 11.03 -43.89 4.86
N LEU A 93 9.71 -43.78 4.74
CA LEU A 93 8.81 -43.79 5.88
C LEU A 93 8.84 -45.19 6.49
N GLU A 94 9.84 -45.46 7.30
CA GLU A 94 9.77 -46.52 8.30
C GLU A 94 8.70 -46.13 9.32
N PRO A 95 7.68 -46.98 9.60
CA PRO A 95 6.69 -46.69 10.60
C PRO A 95 7.35 -46.76 11.98
N ALA A 96 7.71 -45.59 12.53
CA ALA A 96 8.16 -45.49 13.91
C ALA A 96 7.07 -46.05 14.83
N LYS A 97 7.36 -47.23 15.38
CA LYS A 97 6.57 -47.96 16.38
C LYS A 97 6.01 -47.02 17.44
N ALA A 98 4.73 -47.23 17.74
CA ALA A 98 3.95 -46.75 18.89
C ALA A 98 4.69 -45.82 19.88
N LEU A 99 4.29 -44.54 19.88
CA LEU A 99 4.51 -43.63 21.00
C LEU A 99 3.96 -44.28 22.29
N PRO A 100 4.74 -44.42 23.38
CA PRO A 100 4.19 -44.85 24.65
C PRO A 100 3.19 -43.79 25.14
N ALA A 101 1.95 -44.22 25.35
CA ALA A 101 0.89 -43.41 25.94
C ALA A 101 1.28 -43.03 27.38
N GLY A 102 1.88 -41.85 27.56
CA GLY A 102 2.28 -41.38 28.88
C GLY A 102 3.04 -40.06 28.92
N LEU A 103 3.45 -39.49 27.78
CA LEU A 103 4.34 -38.31 27.78
C LEU A 103 3.65 -36.94 27.96
N PHE A 104 2.33 -36.87 28.18
CA PHE A 104 1.59 -35.61 28.29
C PHE A 104 0.59 -35.55 29.46
N SER A 105 0.96 -36.04 30.64
CA SER A 105 0.10 -35.97 31.84
C SER A 105 0.46 -34.87 32.85
N PHE A 106 1.46 -34.01 32.60
CA PHE A 106 1.96 -33.11 33.65
C PHE A 106 1.49 -31.64 33.61
N GLU A 107 0.59 -31.25 32.69
CA GLU A 107 0.17 -29.84 32.59
C GLU A 107 -1.36 -29.61 32.58
N ARG A 108 -2.16 -30.55 33.08
CA ARG A 108 -3.63 -30.37 33.14
C ARG A 108 -4.26 -30.15 34.52
N ASP A 109 -3.53 -30.39 35.60
CA ASP A 109 -4.09 -30.26 36.96
C ASP A 109 -3.70 -28.98 37.73
N LEU A 110 -2.76 -28.18 37.23
CA LEU A 110 -2.35 -26.91 37.88
C LEU A 110 -3.28 -25.72 37.59
N LEU A 111 -4.28 -25.86 36.70
CA LEU A 111 -5.26 -24.81 36.39
C LEU A 111 -6.71 -25.15 36.79
N ARG A 112 -6.91 -26.20 37.61
CA ARG A 112 -8.23 -26.55 38.19
C ARG A 112 -8.30 -26.55 39.73
N GLY A 113 -7.22 -26.15 40.41
CA GLY A 113 -7.14 -26.12 41.88
C GLY A 113 -7.27 -24.74 42.54
N ALA A 114 -7.57 -23.67 41.81
CA ALA A 114 -7.80 -22.33 42.37
C ALA A 114 -9.28 -21.96 42.25
N GLY A 115 -10.11 -22.52 43.14
CA GLY A 115 -11.50 -22.11 43.27
C GLY A 115 -12.44 -23.18 43.83
N ARG A 116 -12.33 -23.48 45.14
CA ARG A 116 -13.47 -23.53 46.09
C ARG A 116 -13.08 -24.10 47.47
N HIS A 117 -13.49 -23.34 48.48
CA HIS A 117 -13.59 -23.60 49.94
C HIS A 117 -12.32 -23.45 50.76
#